data_AF-A0AAW9JC16-F1
#
_entry.id   AF-A0AAW9JC16-F1
#
_cell.length_a   1.000
_cell.length_b   1.000
_cell.length_c   1.000
_cell.angle_alpha   90.00
_cell.angle_beta   90.00
_cell.angle_gamma   90.00
#
_symmetry.space_group_name_H-M   'P 1'
#
loop_
_entity.id
_entity.type
_entity.pdbx_description
1 polymer ?
#
loop_
_entity_poly.entity_id
_entity_poly.type
_entity_poly.pdbx_seq_one_letter_code
_entity_poly.pdbx_strand_id
1 'polypeptide(L)'
;ITNDPKEAEIIIVNTCGFIESAKQESIDTILEMAEYKNKYKCKMLIATGCLTQRYGEELLNLMPEIDILMGVNDYMKLHKLILDFIKGERRILAANYSDENINEGIRLLTTDKHTAYIRVAEGCDNYCT
;
A
#
# COMPACT_ATOMS: atom_id res chain seq x y z
N ILE A 1 -1.97 -1.77 -16.04
CA ILE A 1 -1.75 -2.80 -14.98
C ILE A 1 -1.14 -4.00 -15.66
N THR A 2 -0.09 -4.58 -15.08
CA THR A 2 0.64 -5.73 -15.62
C THR A 2 0.75 -6.81 -14.54
N ASN A 3 0.89 -8.07 -14.95
CA ASN A 3 1.16 -9.20 -14.06
C ASN A 3 2.66 -9.49 -13.91
N ASP A 4 3.51 -8.82 -14.69
CA ASP A 4 4.96 -8.91 -14.57
C ASP A 4 5.50 -7.67 -13.85
N PRO A 5 6.01 -7.79 -12.61
CA PRO A 5 6.56 -6.67 -11.87
C PRO A 5 7.79 -6.02 -12.56
N LYS A 6 8.49 -6.74 -13.45
CA LYS A 6 9.64 -6.20 -14.20
C LYS A 6 9.23 -5.09 -15.18
N GLU A 7 8.00 -5.16 -15.66
CA GLU A 7 7.46 -4.20 -16.62
C GLU A 7 6.72 -3.03 -15.94
N ALA A 8 6.53 -3.06 -14.62
CA ALA A 8 5.80 -2.03 -13.89
C ALA A 8 6.67 -0.80 -13.59
N GLU A 9 6.16 0.39 -13.91
CA GLU A 9 6.81 1.66 -13.54
C GLU A 9 6.45 2.13 -12.13
N ILE A 10 5.30 1.69 -11.62
CA ILE A 10 4.83 1.96 -10.25
C ILE A 10 4.42 0.61 -9.66
N ILE A 11 4.98 0.28 -8.50
CA ILE A 11 4.63 -0.91 -7.73
C ILE A 11 3.93 -0.47 -6.45
N ILE A 12 2.79 -1.09 -6.14
CA ILE A 12 2.01 -0.84 -4.93
C ILE A 12 1.95 -2.14 -4.13
N VAL A 13 2.50 -2.13 -2.91
CA VAL A 13 2.45 -3.25 -1.98
C VAL A 13 1.38 -2.98 -0.93
N ASN A 14 0.37 -3.84 -0.87
CA ASN A 14 -0.65 -3.80 0.19
C ASN A 14 -0.21 -4.69 1.36
N THR A 15 -0.15 -4.11 2.56
CA THR A 15 0.50 -4.69 3.73
C THR A 15 -0.50 -5.05 4.83
N CYS A 16 -0.19 -6.11 5.57
CA CYS A 16 -0.93 -6.50 6.77
C CYS A 16 -0.18 -6.09 8.03
N GLY A 17 -0.90 -5.52 9.00
CA GLY A 17 -0.33 -4.99 10.26
C GLY A 17 -0.73 -5.78 11.51
N PHE A 18 -1.42 -6.92 11.36
CA PHE A 18 -2.04 -7.63 12.47
C PHE A 18 -1.35 -8.95 12.81
N ILE A 19 -1.30 -9.89 11.85
CA ILE A 19 -0.69 -11.21 12.05
C ILE A 19 0.83 -11.10 11.89
N GLU A 20 1.60 -11.60 12.87
CA GLU A 20 3.06 -11.46 12.89
C GLU A 20 3.74 -11.96 11.61
N SER A 21 3.39 -13.17 11.15
CA SER A 21 3.92 -13.71 9.90
C SER A 21 3.59 -12.85 8.69
N ALA A 22 2.39 -12.26 8.64
CA ALA A 22 1.96 -11.39 7.55
C ALA A 22 2.65 -10.02 7.60
N LYS A 23 3.03 -9.53 8.79
CA LYS A 23 3.85 -8.31 8.92
C LYS A 23 5.24 -8.56 8.35
N GLN A 24 5.87 -9.67 8.72
CA GLN A 24 7.19 -10.03 8.19
C GLN A 24 7.14 -10.21 6.66
N GLU A 25 6.16 -10.96 6.16
CA GLU A 25 5.93 -11.12 4.71
C GLU A 25 5.74 -9.78 4.00
N SER A 26 5.01 -8.83 4.61
CA SER A 26 4.83 -7.49 4.05
C SER A 26 6.16 -6.74 3.94
N ILE A 27 7.01 -6.80 4.96
CA ILE A 27 8.33 -6.15 4.96
C ILE A 27 9.24 -6.80 3.91
N ASP A 28 9.31 -8.13 3.89
CA ASP A 28 10.12 -8.89 2.93
C ASP A 28 9.69 -8.58 1.50
N THR A 29 8.37 -8.52 1.25
CA THR A 29 7.80 -8.16 -0.06
C THR A 29 8.18 -6.74 -0.47
N ILE A 30 8.13 -5.76 0.45
CA ILE A 30 8.55 -4.38 0.14
C ILE A 30 10.03 -4.36 -0.27
N LEU A 31 10.90 -5.04 0.47
CA LEU A 31 12.33 -5.10 0.17
C LEU A 31 12.60 -5.82 -1.16
N GLU A 32 11.89 -6.91 -1.43
CA GLU A 32 11.97 -7.59 -2.72
C GLU A 32 11.54 -6.67 -3.87
N MET A 33 10.43 -5.94 -3.71
CA MET A 33 9.94 -5.00 -4.73
C MET A 33 10.85 -3.78 -4.88
N ALA A 34 11.56 -3.36 -3.84
CA ALA A 34 12.53 -2.27 -3.92
C ALA A 34 13.68 -2.58 -4.89
N GLU A 35 14.11 -3.84 -4.98
CA GLU A 35 15.14 -4.27 -5.94
C GLU A 35 14.74 -3.99 -7.40
N TYR A 36 13.44 -3.90 -7.70
CA TYR A 36 12.95 -3.62 -9.04
C TYR A 36 13.21 -2.18 -9.48
N LYS A 37 13.40 -1.25 -8.54
CA LYS A 37 13.83 0.12 -8.87
C LYS A 37 15.24 0.17 -9.45
N ASN A 38 16.09 -0.76 -9.03
CA ASN A 38 17.49 -0.84 -9.46
C ASN A 38 17.67 -1.73 -10.71
N LYS A 39 16.84 -2.77 -10.85
CA LYS A 39 17.04 -3.84 -11.85
C LYS A 39 16.10 -3.76 -13.05
N TYR A 40 14.98 -3.07 -12.94
CA TYR A 40 13.88 -3.13 -13.92
C TYR A 40 13.25 -1.75 -14.15
N LYS A 41 11.99 -1.69 -14.63
CA LYS A 41 11.32 -0.44 -15.01
C LYS A 41 10.73 0.35 -13.85
N CYS A 42 10.78 -0.17 -12.62
CA CYS A 42 10.14 0.48 -11.47
C CYS A 42 10.80 1.82 -11.17
N LYS A 43 9.99 2.87 -11.06
CA LYS A 43 10.41 4.24 -10.72
C LYS A 43 9.87 4.69 -9.38
N MET A 44 8.82 4.03 -8.89
CA MET A 44 8.11 4.41 -7.68
C MET A 44 7.59 3.17 -6.94
N LEU A 45 7.93 3.07 -5.66
CA LEU A 45 7.43 2.06 -4.74
C LEU A 45 6.50 2.69 -3.71
N ILE A 46 5.27 2.21 -3.68
CA ILE A 46 4.22 2.65 -2.76
C ILE A 46 3.89 1.51 -1.81
N ALA A 47 3.87 1.77 -0.52
CA ALA A 47 3.35 0.84 0.47
C ALA A 47 2.05 1.38 1.08
N THR A 48 1.03 0.53 1.16
CA THR A 48 -0.28 0.86 1.73
C THR A 48 -0.78 -0.28 2.62
N GLY A 49 -1.81 -0.05 3.42
CA GLY A 49 -2.43 -1.08 4.26
C GLY A 49 -2.22 -0.87 5.76
N CYS A 50 -2.54 -1.90 6.54
CA CYS A 50 -2.63 -1.77 8.00
C CYS A 50 -1.25 -1.58 8.66
N LEU A 51 -0.19 -2.14 8.07
CA LEU A 51 1.16 -1.99 8.60
C LEU A 51 1.61 -0.53 8.50
N THR A 52 1.44 0.08 7.33
CA THR A 52 1.80 1.48 7.06
C THR A 52 0.91 2.46 7.81
N GLN A 53 -0.36 2.12 8.02
CA GLN A 53 -1.27 2.89 8.88
C GLN A 53 -0.80 2.93 10.34
N ARG A 54 -0.25 1.84 10.86
CA ARG A 54 0.11 1.69 12.27
C ARG A 54 1.52 2.17 12.59
N TYR A 55 2.46 1.93 11.68
CA TYR A 55 3.90 2.17 11.90
C TYR A 55 4.50 3.18 10.91
N GLY A 56 3.68 4.07 10.33
CA GLY A 56 4.07 4.92 9.19
C GLY A 56 5.36 5.71 9.37
N GLU A 57 5.54 6.42 10.50
CA GLU A 57 6.77 7.18 10.75
C GLU A 57 8.00 6.28 10.96
N GLU A 58 7.84 5.18 11.68
CA GLU A 58 8.91 4.22 11.94
C GLU A 58 9.36 3.53 10.65
N LEU A 59 8.41 3.04 9.84
CA LEU A 59 8.68 2.46 8.53
C LEU A 59 9.31 3.48 7.57
N LEU A 60 8.90 4.75 7.62
CA LEU A 60 9.54 5.78 6.83
C LEU A 60 11.02 5.89 7.21
N ASN A 61 11.37 5.83 8.50
CA ASN A 61 12.78 5.89 8.90
C ASN A 61 13.56 4.61 8.59
N LEU A 62 12.94 3.44 8.78
CA LEU A 62 13.60 2.13 8.62
C LEU A 62 13.72 1.66 7.16
N MET A 63 12.81 2.08 6.29
CA MET A 63 12.72 1.57 4.90
C MET A 63 12.82 2.72 3.88
N PRO A 64 14.02 3.29 3.69
CA PRO A 64 14.25 4.42 2.78
C PRO A 64 13.87 4.15 1.31
N GLU A 65 13.70 2.89 0.93
CA GLU A 65 13.34 2.44 -0.42
C GLU A 65 11.91 2.82 -0.82
N ILE A 66 11.02 3.01 0.16
CA ILE A 66 9.62 3.37 -0.05
C ILE A 66 9.49 4.86 -0.38
N ASP A 67 8.89 5.17 -1.52
CA ASP A 67 8.68 6.55 -1.99
C ASP A 67 7.42 7.18 -1.38
N ILE A 68 6.34 6.39 -1.26
CA ILE A 68 5.06 6.83 -0.72
C ILE A 68 4.52 5.79 0.26
N LEU A 69 4.23 6.22 1.49
CA LEU A 69 3.50 5.46 2.50
C LEU A 69 2.07 5.98 2.59
N MET A 70 1.08 5.10 2.49
CA MET A 70 -0.34 5.45 2.55
C MET A 70 -1.08 4.59 3.57
N GLY A 71 -2.09 5.15 4.23
CA GLY A 71 -2.99 4.42 5.13
C GLY A 71 -3.98 3.49 4.41
N VAL A 72 -4.97 2.98 5.15
CA VAL A 72 -5.96 1.99 4.67
C VAL A 72 -7.18 2.60 3.96
N ASN A 73 -7.48 3.89 4.18
CA ASN A 73 -8.74 4.53 3.75
C ASN A 73 -8.59 5.67 2.74
N ASP A 74 -7.39 5.86 2.18
CA ASP A 74 -7.05 7.06 1.41
C ASP A 74 -6.70 6.78 -0.06
N TYR A 75 -7.22 5.70 -0.65
CA TYR A 75 -6.93 5.34 -2.05
C TYR A 75 -7.31 6.45 -3.04
N MET A 76 -8.34 7.25 -2.73
CA MET A 76 -8.73 8.40 -3.55
C MET A 76 -7.62 9.45 -3.66
N LYS A 77 -6.70 9.52 -2.69
CA LYS A 77 -5.55 10.43 -2.71
C LYS A 77 -4.40 9.91 -3.54
N LEU A 78 -4.38 8.63 -3.92
CA LEU A 78 -3.27 7.98 -4.61
C LEU A 78 -2.81 8.74 -5.85
N HIS A 79 -3.74 9.15 -6.72
CA HIS A 79 -3.43 9.91 -7.93
C HIS A 79 -2.70 11.23 -7.60
N LYS A 80 -3.15 11.94 -6.56
CA LYS A 80 -2.55 13.19 -6.11
C LYS A 80 -1.16 12.95 -5.53
N LEU A 81 -1.01 11.94 -4.67
CA LEU A 81 0.27 11.60 -4.05
C LEU A 81 1.34 11.23 -5.09
N ILE A 82 0.96 10.48 -6.12
CA ILE A 82 1.84 10.16 -7.25
C ILE A 82 2.30 11.45 -7.96
N LEU A 83 1.37 12.36 -8.26
CA LEU A 83 1.69 13.63 -8.92
C LEU A 83 2.56 14.54 -8.05
N ASP A 84 2.30 14.59 -6.74
CA ASP A 84 3.06 15.40 -5.79
C ASP A 84 4.49 14.87 -5.64
N PHE A 85 4.67 13.54 -5.62
CA PHE A 85 6.00 12.92 -5.62
C PHE A 85 6.79 13.27 -6.89
N ILE A 86 6.16 13.14 -8.06
CA ILE A 86 6.80 13.46 -9.35
C ILE A 86 7.21 14.94 -9.42
N LYS A 87 6.44 15.85 -8.82
CA LYS A 87 6.74 17.30 -8.82
C LYS A 87 7.82 17.72 -7.83
N GLY A 88 8.09 16.92 -6.81
CA GLY A 88 8.83 17.37 -5.63
C GLY A 88 9.92 16.44 -5.09
N GLU A 89 10.11 15.25 -5.67
CA GLU A 89 11.12 14.22 -5.33
C GLU A 89 11.53 14.18 -3.84
N ARG A 90 10.54 14.02 -2.96
CA ARG A 90 10.75 13.67 -1.54
C ARG A 90 9.73 12.62 -1.15
N ARG A 91 10.10 11.77 -0.20
CA ARG A 91 9.25 10.71 0.32
C ARG A 91 8.02 11.28 1.00
N ILE A 92 6.87 10.64 0.79
CA ILE A 92 5.57 11.12 1.27
C ILE A 92 4.99 10.13 2.28
N LEU A 93 4.58 10.64 3.45
CA LEU A 93 3.80 9.90 4.43
C LEU A 93 2.37 10.44 4.46
N ALA A 94 1.41 9.59 4.10
CA ALA A 94 -0.02 9.87 4.05
C ALA A 94 -0.81 8.77 4.77
N ALA A 95 -0.57 8.63 6.08
CA ALA A 95 -1.14 7.59 6.92
C ALA A 95 -2.08 8.15 8.01
N ASN A 96 -2.77 9.25 7.74
CA ASN A 96 -3.74 9.80 8.70
C ASN A 96 -5.03 8.96 8.65
N TYR A 97 -5.43 8.41 9.79
CA TYR A 97 -6.66 7.65 9.90
C TYR A 97 -7.90 8.56 9.80
N SER A 98 -8.91 8.12 9.06
CA SER A 98 -10.23 8.74 8.99
C SER A 98 -11.29 7.67 8.73
N ASP A 99 -12.39 7.77 9.47
CA ASP A 99 -13.63 6.98 9.29
C ASP A 99 -14.64 7.67 8.37
N GLU A 100 -14.33 8.88 7.90
CA GLU A 100 -15.28 9.68 7.10
C GLU A 100 -15.43 9.13 5.67
N ASN A 101 -14.43 8.40 5.18
CA ASN A 101 -14.39 7.92 3.81
C ASN A 101 -14.59 6.40 3.75
N ILE A 102 -15.68 6.00 3.10
CA ILE A 102 -15.89 4.62 2.69
C ILE A 102 -15.28 4.46 1.29
N ASN A 103 -14.33 3.53 1.14
CA ASN A 103 -13.81 3.18 -0.17
C ASN A 103 -14.88 2.44 -0.98
N GLU A 104 -15.58 3.18 -1.83
CA GLU A 104 -16.57 2.68 -2.77
C GLU A 104 -16.20 3.05 -4.21
N GLY A 105 -16.75 2.31 -5.18
CA GLY A 105 -16.54 2.59 -6.60
C GLY A 105 -16.41 1.35 -7.46
N ILE A 106 -15.99 1.57 -8.71
CA ILE A 106 -15.79 0.49 -9.68
C ILE A 106 -14.50 -0.25 -9.34
N ARG A 107 -14.63 -1.54 -9.04
CA ARG A 107 -13.49 -2.42 -8.77
C ARG A 107 -13.12 -3.20 -10.02
N LEU A 108 -11.82 -3.23 -10.34
CA LEU A 108 -11.25 -4.20 -11.26
C LEU A 108 -10.89 -5.48 -10.49
N LEU A 109 -11.40 -6.63 -10.93
CA LEU A 109 -11.01 -7.93 -10.37
C LEU A 109 -9.66 -8.36 -10.95
N THR A 110 -8.68 -8.53 -10.07
CA THR A 110 -7.33 -9.05 -10.40
C THR A 110 -7.17 -10.53 -10.05
N THR A 111 -8.22 -11.16 -9.50
CA THR A 111 -8.30 -12.59 -9.16
C THR A 111 -9.15 -13.34 -10.20
N ASP A 112 -9.27 -14.66 -10.04
CA ASP A 112 -10.07 -15.50 -10.94
C ASP A 112 -11.54 -15.05 -11.06
N LYS A 113 -12.13 -15.28 -12.23
CA LYS A 113 -13.48 -14.77 -12.58
C LYS A 113 -14.64 -15.46 -11.87
N HIS A 114 -14.41 -16.60 -11.24
CA HIS A 114 -15.48 -17.44 -10.68
C HIS A 114 -15.81 -17.09 -9.22
N THR A 115 -14.98 -16.31 -8.52
CA THR A 115 -15.23 -15.86 -7.14
C THR A 115 -14.70 -14.44 -6.92
N ALA A 116 -15.30 -13.73 -5.95
CA ALA A 116 -14.81 -12.43 -5.50
C ALA A 116 -15.17 -12.18 -4.03
N TYR A 117 -14.25 -11.58 -3.28
CA TYR A 117 -14.52 -11.09 -1.94
C TYR A 117 -15.31 -9.77 -2.01
N ILE A 118 -16.36 -9.66 -1.19
CA ILE A 118 -17.14 -8.43 -0.99
C ILE A 118 -16.95 -7.98 0.45
N ARG A 119 -16.45 -6.77 0.63
CA ARG A 119 -16.34 -6.16 1.95
C ARG A 119 -17.70 -5.57 2.33
N VAL A 120 -18.29 -6.09 3.40
CA VAL A 120 -19.63 -5.67 3.90
C VAL A 120 -19.55 -4.77 5.14
N ALA A 121 -18.40 -4.74 5.81
CA ALA A 121 -18.11 -3.92 6.98
C ALA A 121 -16.61 -3.66 7.06
N GLU A 122 -16.23 -2.60 7.78
CA GLU A 122 -14.86 -2.26 8.16
C GLU A 122 -14.85 -2.00 9.68
N GLY A 123 -13.80 -2.44 10.38
CA GLY A 123 -13.73 -2.32 11.83
C GLY A 123 -14.55 -3.36 12.59
N CYS A 124 -14.49 -3.29 13.93
CA CYS A 124 -15.16 -4.23 14.83
C CYS A 124 -15.27 -3.62 16.25
N ASP A 125 -16.49 -3.56 16.80
CA ASP A 125 -16.75 -3.07 18.16
C ASP A 125 -16.72 -4.20 19.22
N ASN A 126 -16.25 -5.39 18.83
CA ASN A 126 -16.11 -6.49 19.78
C ASN A 126 -14.90 -6.25 20.70
N TYR A 127 -15.11 -6.49 22.00
CA TYR A 127 -14.07 -6.38 23.02
C TYR A 127 -13.25 -7.66 23.12
N CYS A 128 -12.38 -7.88 22.13
CA CYS A 128 -11.46 -9.02 22.12
C CYS A 128 -10.29 -8.79 23.08
N THR A 129 -9.95 -9.80 23.90
CA THR A 129 -8.76 -9.84 24.78
C THR A 129 -7.56 -10.45 24.10
#